data_AF-A0A6S7LRI1-F1
#
_entry.id   AF-A0A6S7LRI1-F1
#
_cell.length_a   1.000
_cell.length_b   1.000
_cell.length_c   1.000
_cell.angle_alpha   90.00
_cell.angle_beta   90.00
_cell.angle_gamma   90.00
#
_symmetry.space_group_name_H-M   'P 1'
#
loop_
_entity.id
_entity.type
_entity.pdbx_description
1 polymer ?
#
loop_
_entity_poly.entity_id
_entity_poly.type
_entity_poly.pdbx_seq_one_letter_code
_entity_poly.pdbx_strand_id
1 'polypeptide(L)'
;TVSDDDLIAIFENCTFLEQLDILGNSNISKKSADTVLMECKHLKFFDVSFCSDLDDEWYRGAKQRYPHVDLKKSVQYVQPRD
;
A
#
# COMPACT_ATOMS: atom_id res chain seq x y z
N THR A 1 -8.72 9.69 -7.38
CA THR A 1 -8.30 8.29 -7.59
C THR A 1 -6.83 8.31 -7.89
N VAL A 2 -6.04 7.60 -7.10
CA VAL A 2 -4.62 7.30 -7.33
C VAL A 2 -4.56 6.01 -8.16
N SER A 3 -3.58 5.91 -9.04
CA SER A 3 -3.32 4.80 -9.94
C SER A 3 -1.89 4.27 -9.81
N ASP A 4 -1.60 3.16 -10.49
CA ASP A 4 -0.24 2.60 -10.55
C ASP A 4 0.79 3.61 -11.08
N ASP A 5 0.42 4.47 -12.05
CA ASP A 5 1.33 5.47 -12.62
C ASP A 5 1.74 6.53 -11.58
N ASP A 6 0.85 6.84 -10.63
CA ASP A 6 1.16 7.76 -9.54
C ASP A 6 2.18 7.13 -8.57
N LEU A 7 2.07 5.82 -8.31
CA LEU A 7 3.06 5.10 -7.50
C LEU A 7 4.41 5.01 -8.22
N ILE A 8 4.40 4.87 -9.55
CA ILE A 8 5.62 4.92 -10.37
C ILE A 8 6.33 6.25 -10.19
N ALA A 9 5.61 7.36 -10.36
CA ALA A 9 6.18 8.68 -10.14
C ALA A 9 6.75 8.84 -8.72
N ILE A 10 6.10 8.27 -7.70
CA ILE A 10 6.58 8.31 -6.32
C ILE A 10 7.90 7.56 -6.16
N PHE A 11 8.00 6.29 -6.55
CA PHE A 11 9.23 5.54 -6.29
C PHE A 11 10.41 6.01 -7.16
N GLU A 12 10.15 6.63 -8.32
CA GLU A 12 11.19 7.20 -9.18
C GLU A 12 11.75 8.53 -8.63
N ASN A 13 10.93 9.34 -7.95
CA ASN A 13 11.30 10.70 -7.57
C ASN A 13 11.44 10.92 -6.06
N CYS A 14 10.81 10.09 -5.23
CA CYS A 14 10.73 10.26 -3.78
C CYS A 14 11.55 9.17 -3.04
N THR A 15 12.84 9.10 -3.33
CA THR A 15 13.73 8.07 -2.78
C THR A 15 13.91 8.12 -1.25
N PHE A 16 13.65 9.27 -0.62
CA PHE A 16 13.71 9.47 0.84
C PHE A 16 12.32 9.46 1.51
N LEU A 17 11.28 9.00 0.82
CA LEU A 17 9.94 8.95 1.39
C LEU A 17 9.91 8.03 2.61
N GLU A 18 9.46 8.55 3.76
CA GLU A 18 9.35 7.75 4.98
C GLU A 18 7.92 7.26 5.25
N GLN A 19 6.91 7.94 4.71
CA GLN A 19 5.50 7.60 4.95
C GLN A 19 4.70 7.77 3.67
N LEU A 20 3.87 6.77 3.36
CA LEU A 20 2.93 6.83 2.24
C LEU A 20 1.54 6.37 2.70
N ASP A 21 0.51 7.03 2.19
CA ASP A 21 -0.88 6.67 2.41
C ASP A 21 -1.62 6.74 1.08
N ILE A 22 -2.31 5.64 0.73
CA ILE A 22 -3.15 5.53 -0.47
C ILE A 22 -4.58 5.09 -0.14
N LEU A 23 -5.07 5.44 1.05
CA LEU A 23 -6.39 5.09 1.58
C LEU A 23 -7.50 5.10 0.52
N GLY A 24 -8.26 4.00 0.43
CA GLY A 24 -9.49 3.92 -0.37
C GLY A 24 -9.30 3.88 -1.89
N ASN A 25 -8.08 3.67 -2.39
CA ASN A 25 -7.85 3.55 -3.83
C ASN A 25 -7.99 2.09 -4.30
N SER A 26 -8.85 1.88 -5.30
CA SER A 26 -9.17 0.57 -5.90
C SER A 26 -8.58 0.41 -7.31
N ASN A 27 -7.52 1.15 -7.63
CA ASN A 27 -6.83 1.08 -8.93
C ASN A 27 -5.33 0.96 -8.73
N ILE A 28 -4.95 0.23 -7.67
CA ILE A 28 -3.56 0.02 -7.25
C ILE A 28 -3.31 -1.47 -7.24
N SER A 29 -2.43 -1.92 -8.13
CA SER A 29 -2.07 -3.31 -8.22
C SER A 29 -1.14 -3.74 -7.08
N LYS A 30 -1.18 -5.04 -6.74
CA LYS A 30 -0.20 -5.67 -5.84
C LYS A 30 1.24 -5.42 -6.28
N LYS A 31 1.46 -5.39 -7.60
CA LYS A 31 2.77 -5.18 -8.22
C LYS A 31 3.30 -3.77 -7.93
N SER A 32 2.51 -2.72 -8.17
CA SER A 32 2.95 -1.35 -7.91
C SER A 32 3.19 -1.10 -6.43
N ALA A 33 2.34 -1.66 -5.56
CA ALA A 33 2.53 -1.59 -4.10
C ALA A 33 3.80 -2.32 -3.63
N ASP A 34 4.11 -3.51 -4.17
CA ASP A 34 5.38 -4.22 -3.89
C ASP A 34 6.59 -3.41 -4.42
N THR A 35 6.47 -2.75 -5.58
CA THR A 35 7.54 -1.88 -6.10
C THR A 35 7.83 -0.71 -5.17
N VAL A 36 6.80 -0.05 -4.62
CA VAL A 36 7.00 1.02 -3.63
C VAL A 36 7.73 0.50 -2.39
N LEU A 37 7.27 -0.62 -1.83
CA LEU A 37 7.90 -1.26 -0.66
C LEU A 37 9.35 -1.70 -0.95
N MET A 38 9.65 -2.04 -2.19
CA MET A 38 10.98 -2.43 -2.62
C MET A 38 11.88 -1.22 -2.86
N GLU A 39 11.45 -0.20 -3.58
CA GLU A 39 12.30 0.90 -4.07
C GLU A 39 12.43 2.06 -3.07
N CYS A 40 11.37 2.36 -2.31
CA CYS A 40 11.42 3.40 -1.27
C CYS A 40 12.14 2.87 -0.02
N LYS A 41 13.48 2.78 -0.05
CA LYS A 41 14.30 2.17 1.01
C LYS A 41 14.20 2.85 2.38
N HIS A 42 13.73 4.09 2.41
CA HIS A 42 13.51 4.86 3.63
C HIS A 42 12.08 4.78 4.17
N LEU A 43 11.19 4.05 3.49
CA LEU A 43 9.79 3.94 3.88
C LEU A 43 9.68 3.20 5.21
N LYS A 44 9.02 3.84 6.16
CA LYS A 44 8.78 3.33 7.52
C LYS A 44 7.30 3.01 7.73
N PHE A 45 6.40 3.67 7.02
CA PHE A 45 4.97 3.49 7.17
C PHE A 45 4.27 3.48 5.81
N PHE A 46 3.36 2.51 5.62
CA PHE A 46 2.52 2.44 4.43
C PHE A 46 1.09 2.04 4.80
N ASP A 47 0.13 2.96 4.61
CA ASP A 47 -1.31 2.68 4.80
C ASP A 47 -1.99 2.37 3.48
N VAL A 48 -2.55 1.16 3.39
CA VAL A 48 -3.28 0.64 2.24
C VAL A 48 -4.72 0.28 2.62
N SER A 49 -5.24 0.88 3.70
CA SER A 49 -6.58 0.59 4.17
C SER A 49 -7.62 0.94 3.09
N PHE A 50 -8.65 0.10 2.99
CA PHE A 50 -9.73 0.23 2.00
C PHE A 50 -9.29 0.13 0.53
N CYS A 51 -8.05 -0.30 0.24
CA CYS A 51 -7.64 -0.73 -1.10
C CYS A 51 -8.10 -2.16 -1.36
N SER A 52 -9.11 -2.34 -2.23
CA SER A 52 -9.76 -3.63 -2.49
C SER A 52 -8.85 -4.64 -3.20
N ASP A 53 -7.98 -4.18 -4.08
CA ASP A 53 -7.11 -5.06 -4.89
C ASP A 53 -5.90 -5.59 -4.11
N LEU A 54 -5.59 -4.94 -2.98
CA LEU A 54 -4.54 -5.32 -2.05
C LEU A 54 -5.11 -6.24 -0.97
N ASP A 55 -5.49 -7.46 -1.34
CA ASP A 55 -6.16 -8.42 -0.44
C ASP A 55 -5.32 -8.91 0.76
N ASP A 56 -5.95 -9.70 1.62
CA ASP A 56 -5.35 -10.19 2.87
C ASP A 56 -4.17 -11.14 2.64
N GLU A 57 -4.18 -11.92 1.55
CA GLU A 57 -3.06 -12.78 1.17
C GLU A 57 -1.84 -11.92 0.83
N TRP A 58 -2.03 -10.91 -0.03
CA TRP A 58 -0.98 -9.97 -0.36
C TRP A 58 -0.49 -9.24 0.89
N TYR A 59 -1.39 -8.74 1.75
CA TYR A 59 -1.02 -7.99 2.96
C TYR A 59 -0.14 -8.84 3.90
N ARG A 60 -0.51 -10.09 4.16
CA ARG A 60 0.28 -11.01 4.99
C ARG A 60 1.64 -11.29 4.36
N GLY A 61 1.67 -11.54 3.05
CA GLY A 61 2.91 -11.75 2.31
C GLY A 61 3.82 -10.53 2.34
N ALA A 62 3.26 -9.33 2.14
CA ALA A 62 3.99 -8.07 2.19
C ALA A 62 4.59 -7.81 3.58
N LYS A 63 3.83 -8.04 4.67
CA LYS A 63 4.38 -7.94 6.04
C LYS A 63 5.56 -8.88 6.29
N GLN A 64 5.54 -10.07 5.71
CA GLN A 64 6.65 -11.02 5.85
C GLN A 64 7.87 -10.61 5.01
N ARG A 65 7.65 -10.11 3.79
CA ARG A 65 8.73 -9.68 2.88
C ARG A 65 9.37 -8.36 3.30
N TYR A 66 8.59 -7.45 3.88
CA TYR A 66 9.00 -6.09 4.24
C TYR A 66 8.79 -5.80 5.74
N PRO A 67 9.43 -6.57 6.65
CA PRO A 67 9.18 -6.47 8.10
C PRO A 67 9.67 -5.16 8.73
N HIS A 68 10.40 -4.33 7.98
CA HIS A 68 10.90 -3.03 8.41
C HIS A 68 9.89 -1.88 8.19
N VAL A 69 8.84 -2.12 7.41
CA VAL A 69 7.78 -1.15 7.15
C VAL A 69 6.57 -1.45 8.04
N ASP A 70 6.08 -0.45 8.75
CA ASP A 70 4.79 -0.52 9.42
C ASP A 70 3.67 -0.46 8.38
N LEU A 71 3.29 -1.64 7.89
CA LEU A 71 2.23 -1.80 6.89
C LEU A 71 0.87 -1.93 7.58
N LYS A 72 -0.02 -0.97 7.31
CA LYS A 72 -1.37 -0.92 7.86
C LYS A 72 -2.42 -1.25 6.81
N LYS A 73 -3.37 -2.11 7.19
CA LYS A 73 -4.56 -2.42 6.38
C LYS A 73 -5.79 -2.52 7.28
N SER A 74 -6.79 -1.71 6.95
CA SER A 74 -8.15 -1.80 7.48
C SER A 74 -9.10 -2.14 6.34
N VAL A 75 -10.13 -2.92 6.65
CA VAL A 75 -11.24 -3.22 5.73
C VAL A 75 -12.48 -2.47 6.20
N GLN A 76 -13.33 -2.07 5.25
CA GLN A 76 -14.63 -1.49 5.60
C GLN A 76 -15.53 -2.64 6.07
N TYR A 77 -15.76 -2.74 7.37
CA TYR A 77 -16.86 -3.57 7.87
C TYR A 77 -18.14 -2.85 7.53
N VAL A 78 -18.77 -3.24 6.42
CA VAL A 78 -20.16 -2.86 6.16
C VAL A 78 -21.00 -3.66 7.16
N GLN A 79 -21.42 -2.99 8.25
CA GLN A 79 -22.46 -3.53 9.12
C GLN A 79 -23.67 -3.84 8.23
N PRO A 80 -24.27 -5.06 8.31
CA PRO A 80 -25.55 -5.31 7.67
C PRO A 80 -26.54 -4.23 8.13
N ARG A 81 -27.26 -3.62 7.20
CA ARG A 81 -28.41 -2.79 7.58
C ARG A 81 -29.49 -3.76 8.04
N ASP A 82 -29.83 -3.70 9.33
CA ASP A 82 -31.03 -4.34 9.89
C ASP A 82 -32.31 -3.88 9.15
#